data_AF-A0A3N5TQZ5-F1
#
_entry.id   AF-A0A3N5TQZ5-F1
#
_cell.length_a   1.000
_cell.length_b   1.000
_cell.length_c   1.000
_cell.angle_alpha   90.00
_cell.angle_beta   90.00
_cell.angle_gamma   90.00
#
_symmetry.space_group_name_H-M   'P 1'
#
loop_
_entity.id
_entity.type
_entity.pdbx_description
1 polymer ?
#
loop_
_entity_poly.entity_id
_entity_poly.type
_entity_poly.pdbx_seq_one_letter_code
_entity_poly.pdbx_strand_id
1 'polypeptide(L)'
;MEIKVVRKVLDVNNTMAQQNRSRFADKKVFVLNVMSSPGSGKTTTLVKTIRRLLPDIKCGVIVGDICSTIDADRLSVTGVQVVQVNTDEFGG
;
A
#
# COMPACT_ATOMS: atom_id res chain seq x y z
N MET A 1 14.53 -26.06 -12.46
CA MET A 1 13.18 -26.67 -12.31
C MET A 1 12.58 -26.10 -11.02
N GLU A 2 11.91 -24.94 -11.10
CA GLU A 2 11.56 -24.11 -9.92
C GLU A 2 10.09 -23.61 -9.94
N ILE A 3 9.30 -24.08 -10.90
CA ILE A 3 8.12 -23.35 -11.38
C ILE A 3 6.84 -23.67 -10.59
N LYS A 4 6.74 -24.82 -9.91
CA LYS A 4 5.50 -25.27 -9.26
C LYS A 4 5.17 -24.53 -7.96
N VAL A 5 6.18 -24.17 -7.16
CA VAL A 5 5.95 -23.51 -5.86
C VAL A 5 5.54 -22.05 -6.08
N VAL A 6 6.29 -21.31 -6.92
CA VAL A 6 5.99 -19.92 -7.28
C VAL A 6 4.56 -19.76 -7.82
N ARG A 7 4.13 -20.65 -8.72
CA ARG A 7 2.77 -20.59 -9.29
C ARG A 7 1.69 -20.74 -8.22
N LYS A 8 1.84 -21.66 -7.27
CA LYS A 8 0.88 -21.83 -6.16
C LYS A 8 0.82 -20.59 -5.26
N VAL A 9 1.96 -19.97 -4.96
CA VAL A 9 2.01 -18.74 -4.14
C VAL A 9 1.28 -17.59 -4.84
N LEU A 10 1.50 -17.42 -6.15
CA LEU A 10 0.81 -16.40 -6.94
C LEU A 10 -0.70 -16.64 -7.00
N ASP A 11 -1.14 -17.91 -7.12
CA ASP A 11 -2.56 -18.26 -7.15
C ASP A 11 -3.26 -17.95 -5.80
N VAL A 12 -2.59 -18.23 -4.68
CA VAL A 12 -3.07 -17.87 -3.34
C VAL A 12 -3.14 -16.35 -3.17
N ASN A 13 -2.10 -15.62 -3.58
CA ASN A 13 -2.08 -14.16 -3.53
C ASN A 13 -3.21 -13.54 -4.38
N ASN A 14 -3.45 -14.07 -5.58
CA ASN A 14 -4.55 -13.62 -6.44
C ASN A 14 -5.92 -13.82 -5.78
N THR A 15 -6.10 -14.96 -5.11
CA THR A 15 -7.32 -15.25 -4.35
C THR A 15 -7.53 -14.25 -3.21
N MET A 16 -6.48 -13.99 -2.41
CA MET A 16 -6.53 -12.99 -1.33
C MET A 16 -6.74 -11.57 -1.85
N ALA A 17 -6.09 -11.19 -2.95
CA ALA A 17 -6.27 -9.88 -3.58
C ALA A 17 -7.71 -9.70 -4.08
N GLN A 18 -8.36 -10.76 -4.59
CA GLN A 18 -9.76 -10.72 -5.00
C GLN A 18 -10.71 -10.55 -3.81
N GLN A 19 -10.43 -11.21 -2.69
CA GLN A 19 -11.19 -11.02 -1.45
C GLN A 19 -11.07 -9.58 -0.93
N ASN A 20 -9.86 -9.01 -0.96
CA ASN A 20 -9.63 -7.62 -0.58
C ASN A 20 -10.41 -6.65 -1.49
N ARG A 21 -10.33 -6.81 -2.81
CA ARG A 21 -11.09 -5.99 -3.76
C ARG A 21 -12.59 -6.04 -3.50
N SER A 22 -13.14 -7.22 -3.28
CA SER A 22 -14.56 -7.40 -2.98
C SER A 22 -14.94 -6.68 -1.67
N ARG A 23 -14.15 -6.87 -0.62
CA ARG A 23 -14.36 -6.21 0.68
C ARG A 23 -14.29 -4.68 0.60
N PHE A 24 -13.38 -4.12 -0.21
CA PHE A 24 -13.30 -2.68 -0.42
C PHE A 24 -14.47 -2.15 -1.24
N ALA A 25 -14.90 -2.88 -2.27
CA ALA A 25 -16.06 -2.53 -3.09
C ALA A 25 -17.36 -2.52 -2.26
N ASP A 26 -17.59 -3.54 -1.43
CA ASP A 26 -18.75 -3.63 -0.54
C ASP A 26 -18.83 -2.44 0.43
N LYS A 27 -17.66 -1.96 0.88
CA LYS A 27 -17.54 -0.78 1.75
C LYS A 27 -17.49 0.55 1.00
N LYS A 28 -17.56 0.53 -0.34
CA LYS A 28 -17.43 1.70 -1.22
C LYS A 28 -16.13 2.49 -0.97
N VAL A 29 -15.03 1.79 -0.69
CA VAL A 29 -13.71 2.38 -0.48
C VAL A 29 -12.90 2.25 -1.77
N PHE A 30 -12.49 3.38 -2.34
CA PHE A 30 -11.54 3.41 -3.44
C PHE A 30 -10.13 3.15 -2.92
N VAL A 31 -9.42 2.18 -3.50
CA VAL A 31 -8.07 1.79 -3.09
C VAL A 31 -7.13 1.87 -4.28
N LEU A 32 -5.97 2.48 -4.08
CA LEU A 32 -4.91 2.61 -5.07
C LEU A 32 -3.65 1.91 -4.55
N ASN A 33 -3.12 0.97 -5.33
CA ASN A 33 -1.78 0.42 -5.10
C ASN A 33 -0.75 1.23 -5.88
N VAL A 34 0.22 1.83 -5.18
CA VAL A 34 1.28 2.65 -5.79
C VAL A 34 2.62 1.96 -5.64
N MET A 35 3.15 1.48 -6.76
CA MET A 35 4.48 0.87 -6.84
C MET A 35 5.42 1.77 -7.63
N SER A 36 6.68 1.86 -7.20
CA SER A 36 7.71 2.62 -7.91
C SER A 36 9.11 2.18 -7.50
N SER A 37 10.12 2.54 -8.29
CA SER A 37 11.52 2.32 -7.93
C SER A 37 11.92 3.18 -6.71
N PRO A 38 12.87 2.74 -5.88
CA PRO A 38 13.44 3.56 -4.80
C PRO A 38 13.88 4.93 -5.30
N GLY A 39 13.64 5.99 -4.52
CA GLY A 39 14.05 7.36 -4.86
C GLY A 39 13.22 8.08 -5.94
N SER A 40 12.25 7.42 -6.58
CA SER A 40 11.37 8.02 -7.62
C SER A 40 10.41 9.12 -7.14
N GLY A 41 10.39 9.41 -5.84
CA GLY A 41 9.56 10.48 -5.28
C GLY A 41 8.12 10.08 -4.90
N LYS A 42 7.79 8.78 -4.86
CA LYS A 42 6.49 8.23 -4.40
C LYS A 42 5.94 8.97 -3.17
N THR A 43 6.73 9.03 -2.11
CA THR A 43 6.32 9.60 -0.83
C THR A 43 6.02 11.10 -0.94
N THR A 44 6.85 11.85 -1.68
CA THR A 44 6.61 13.28 -1.93
C THR A 44 5.32 13.51 -2.72
N THR A 45 5.05 12.68 -3.73
CA THR A 45 3.82 12.74 -4.52
C THR A 45 2.60 12.43 -3.65
N LEU A 46 2.64 11.37 -2.85
CA LEU A 46 1.55 10.99 -1.96
C LEU A 46 1.21 12.09 -0.94
N VAL A 47 2.23 12.67 -0.28
CA VAL A 47 2.03 13.77 0.67
C VAL A 47 1.32 14.96 0.01
N LYS A 48 1.75 15.37 -1.18
CA LYS A 48 1.13 16.49 -1.91
C LYS A 48 -0.28 16.15 -2.37
N THR A 49 -0.53 14.93 -2.83
CA THR A 49 -1.85 14.48 -3.25
C THR A 49 -2.83 14.46 -2.08
N ILE A 50 -2.46 13.85 -0.96
CA ILE A 50 -3.33 13.76 0.23
C ILE A 50 -3.72 15.15 0.73
N ARG A 51 -2.76 16.09 0.79
CA ARG A 51 -3.03 17.48 1.18
C ARG A 51 -4.02 18.21 0.26
N ARG A 52 -4.06 17.85 -1.02
CA ARG A 52 -5.02 18.42 -2.00
C ARG A 52 -6.39 17.76 -1.94
N LEU A 53 -6.45 16.51 -1.48
CA LEU A 53 -7.70 15.76 -1.34
C LEU A 53 -8.44 16.11 -0.05
N LEU A 54 -7.73 16.50 1.00
CA LEU A 54 -8.32 16.93 2.25
C LEU A 54 -8.82 18.39 2.18
N PRO A 55 -9.95 18.71 2.83
CA PRO A 55 -10.78 17.82 3.66
C PRO A 55 -11.86 17.03 2.89
N ASP A 56 -12.00 17.28 1.58
CA ASP A 56 -13.13 16.80 0.77
C ASP A 56 -13.20 15.27 0.66
N ILE A 57 -12.04 14.61 0.59
CA ILE A 57 -11.94 13.16 0.52
C ILE A 57 -11.12 12.65 1.71
N LYS A 58 -11.77 11.84 2.56
CA LYS A 58 -11.09 11.14 3.66
C LYS A 58 -10.17 10.06 3.09
N CYS A 59 -8.90 10.11 3.49
CA CYS A 59 -7.89 9.17 3.04
C CYS A 59 -7.25 8.46 4.24
N GLY A 60 -6.71 7.26 3.97
CA GLY A 60 -5.78 6.55 4.86
C GLY A 60 -4.68 5.93 4.00
N VAL A 61 -3.53 5.65 4.60
CA VAL A 61 -2.37 5.11 3.87
C VAL A 61 -1.87 3.84 4.53
N ILE A 62 -1.59 2.83 3.72
CA ILE A 62 -0.89 1.61 4.13
C ILE A 62 0.49 1.66 3.46
N VAL A 63 1.54 1.57 4.26
CA VAL A 63 2.93 1.56 3.80
C VAL A 63 3.49 0.15 3.96
N GLY A 64 3.95 -0.45 2.86
CA GLY A 64 4.76 -1.67 2.89
C GLY A 64 6.22 -1.30 2.69
N ASP A 65 7.05 -1.46 3.72
CA ASP A 65 8.50 -1.23 3.63
C ASP A 65 9.26 -2.30 4.43
N ILE A 66 10.47 -2.64 3.98
CA ILE A 66 11.27 -3.73 4.56
C ILE A 66 11.88 -3.29 5.89
N CYS A 67 12.48 -2.09 5.93
CA CYS A 67 13.18 -1.59 7.10
C CYS A 67 13.25 -0.05 7.08
N SER A 68 12.13 0.64 7.31
CA SER A 68 12.13 2.02 7.83
C SER A 68 10.71 2.49 8.19
N THR A 69 10.57 3.32 9.23
CA THR A 69 9.33 4.09 9.48
C THR A 69 9.31 5.41 8.70
N ILE A 70 10.35 5.72 7.93
CA ILE A 70 10.59 7.04 7.34
C ILE A 70 9.42 7.45 6.44
N ASP A 71 8.92 6.54 5.62
CA ASP A 71 7.79 6.83 4.74
C ASP A 71 6.50 7.06 5.54
N ALA A 72 6.24 6.24 6.58
CA ALA A 72 5.08 6.41 7.44
C ALA A 72 5.13 7.74 8.23
N ASP A 73 6.29 8.10 8.78
CA ASP A 73 6.49 9.35 9.51
C ASP A 73 6.25 10.56 8.59
N ARG A 74 6.80 10.52 7.36
CA ARG A 74 6.62 11.58 6.36
C ARG A 74 5.18 11.69 5.86
N LEU A 75 4.39 10.62 5.92
CA LEU A 75 2.98 10.65 5.55
C LEU A 75 2.08 11.08 6.71
N SER A 76 2.47 10.78 7.95
CA SER A 76 1.70 11.10 9.16
C SER A 76 1.53 12.60 9.38
N VAL A 77 2.49 13.43 8.91
CA VAL A 77 2.39 14.90 8.92
C VAL A 77 1.24 15.47 8.06
N THR A 78 0.56 14.63 7.26
CA THR A 78 -0.64 15.04 6.51
C THR A 78 -1.90 15.01 7.36
N GLY A 79 -1.87 14.39 8.55
CA GLY A 79 -3.00 14.26 9.45
C GLY A 79 -3.95 13.10 9.13
N VAL A 80 -3.65 12.29 8.11
CA VAL A 80 -4.40 11.06 7.81
C VAL A 80 -3.92 9.89 8.67
N GLN A 81 -4.76 8.87 8.80
CA GLN A 81 -4.35 7.61 9.42
C GLN A 81 -3.35 6.87 8.52
N VAL A 82 -2.18 6.55 9.07
CA VAL A 82 -1.11 5.81 8.40
C VAL A 82 -0.86 4.51 9.16
N VAL A 83 -0.82 3.38 8.44
CA VAL A 83 -0.48 2.06 8.98
C VAL A 83 0.75 1.53 8.27
N GLN A 84 1.79 1.22 9.04
CA GLN A 84 3.00 0.56 8.55
C GLN A 84 2.80 -0.96 8.58
N VAL A 85 3.14 -1.62 7.48
CA VAL A 85 3.25 -3.06 7.35
C VAL A 85 4.71 -3.36 7.03
N ASN A 86 5.40 -4.01 7.97
CA ASN A 86 6.77 -4.43 7.73
C ASN A 86 6.76 -5.67 6.85
N THR A 87 7.44 -5.61 5.72
CA THR A 87 7.63 -6.76 4.84
C THR A 87 9.00 -7.36 5.11
N ASP A 88 9.12 -8.65 5.42
CA ASP A 88 10.44 -9.28 5.53
C ASP A 88 11.18 -9.26 4.17
N GLU A 89 12.48 -9.61 4.14
CA GLU A 89 13.35 -9.51 2.95
C GLU A 89 12.80 -10.15 1.66
N PHE A 90 11.81 -11.04 1.77
CA PHE A 90 11.17 -11.74 0.67
C PHE A 90 9.71 -11.34 0.38
N GLY A 91 9.20 -10.26 1.00
CA GLY A 91 7.90 -9.68 0.66
C GLY A 91 6.69 -10.30 1.36
N GLY A 92 6.89 -11.03 2.46
CA GLY A 92 5.82 -11.70 3.22
C GLY A 92 5.35 -13.02 2.62
#